data_AF-A0A382GM11-F1
#
_entry.id   AF-A0A382GM11-F1
#
_cell.length_a   1.000
_cell.length_b   1.000
_cell.length_c   1.000
_cell.angle_alpha   90.00
_cell.angle_beta   90.00
_cell.angle_gamma   90.00
#
_symmetry.space_group_name_H-M   'P 1'
#
loop_
_entity.id
_entity.type
_entity.pdbx_description
1 polymer ?
#
loop_
_entity_poly.entity_id
_entity_poly.type
_entity_poly.pdbx_seq_one_letter_code
_entity_poly.pdbx_strand_id
1 'polypeptide(L)'
;MDSALPGDLMVSIKVVVISGSLNPMSRSRVLVRHTVERLGSMQVDVSFVDLQDVEMKLADGAGGGRTEDVIALGEKIAAAQAVIVSAPIYNFDVNAAVKNLIELTGRSWTDKVVGFLCAAGGRASYMSVILANSLMTDFRCLIVPRFAYATQEDFGDDRTPQMHVASEDLRDRFDELCQA
;
A
#
# COMPACT_ATOMS: atom_id res chain seq x y z
N MET A 1 -11.19 11.37 -46.66
CA MET A 1 -11.59 10.05 -46.13
C MET A 1 -10.87 9.90 -44.82
N ASP A 2 -11.59 10.24 -43.75
CA ASP A 2 -11.16 10.08 -42.37
C ASP A 2 -10.89 8.60 -42.08
N SER A 3 -9.62 8.25 -41.84
CA SER A 3 -9.31 7.07 -41.05
C SER A 3 -9.26 7.52 -39.60
N ALA A 4 -10.40 7.44 -38.92
CA ALA A 4 -10.44 7.51 -37.47
C ALA A 4 -9.44 6.47 -36.94
N LEU A 5 -8.40 6.94 -36.25
CA LEU A 5 -7.54 6.08 -35.46
C LEU A 5 -8.46 5.30 -34.49
N PRO A 6 -8.25 3.99 -34.32
CA PRO A 6 -9.05 3.21 -33.38
C PRO A 6 -8.97 3.91 -32.03
N GLY A 7 -10.14 4.27 -31.49
CA GLY A 7 -10.26 5.07 -30.29
C GLY A 7 -9.30 4.57 -29.22
N ASP A 8 -8.53 5.51 -28.65
CA ASP A 8 -7.64 5.26 -27.52
C ASP A 8 -8.30 4.25 -26.60
N LEU A 9 -7.73 3.04 -26.53
CA LEU A 9 -8.01 2.14 -25.43
C LEU A 9 -7.54 2.92 -24.21
N MET A 10 -8.45 3.62 -23.51
CA MET A 10 -8.14 4.22 -22.21
C MET A 10 -7.82 3.05 -21.28
N VAL A 11 -6.54 2.66 -21.26
CA VAL A 11 -6.03 1.69 -20.30
C VAL A 11 -6.10 2.40 -18.95
N SER A 12 -7.16 2.13 -18.20
CA SER A 12 -7.27 2.62 -16.83
C SER A 12 -6.13 1.99 -16.02
N ILE A 13 -5.35 2.84 -15.35
CA ILE A 13 -4.29 2.41 -14.45
C ILE A 13 -4.93 1.66 -13.30
N LYS A 14 -4.45 0.45 -13.01
CA LYS A 14 -4.90 -0.37 -11.88
C LYS A 14 -3.95 -0.21 -10.72
N VAL A 15 -4.50 0.15 -9.57
CA VAL A 15 -3.76 0.33 -8.33
C VAL A 15 -4.38 -0.53 -7.24
N VAL A 16 -3.54 -1.32 -6.56
CA VAL A 16 -3.94 -2.01 -5.33
C VAL A 16 -3.50 -1.16 -4.15
N VAL A 17 -4.42 -0.83 -3.25
CA VAL A 17 -4.09 -0.15 -1.99
C VAL A 17 -4.29 -1.13 -0.84
N ILE A 18 -3.22 -1.39 -0.09
CA ILE A 18 -3.18 -2.42 0.95
C ILE A 18 -3.10 -1.75 2.32
N SER A 19 -4.08 -2.00 3.19
CA SER A 19 -4.00 -1.69 4.63
C SER A 19 -3.31 -2.85 5.35
N GLY A 20 -2.05 -2.64 5.73
CA GLY A 20 -1.17 -3.68 6.27
C GLY A 20 -1.35 -3.99 7.77
N SER A 21 -2.15 -3.20 8.48
CA SER A 21 -2.29 -3.34 9.94
C SER A 21 -3.39 -4.29 10.35
N LEU A 22 -3.06 -5.25 11.21
CA LEU A 22 -4.04 -6.15 11.82
C LEU A 22 -4.76 -5.56 13.05
N ASN A 23 -4.42 -4.32 13.44
CA ASN A 23 -5.10 -3.64 14.54
C ASN A 23 -6.25 -2.77 14.00
N PRO A 24 -7.50 -2.98 14.42
CA PRO A 24 -8.66 -2.19 13.95
C PRO A 24 -8.52 -0.70 14.28
N MET A 25 -7.77 -0.35 15.33
CA MET A 25 -7.53 1.03 15.78
C MET A 25 -6.20 1.59 15.27
N SER A 26 -5.72 1.12 14.12
CA SER A 26 -4.43 1.51 13.56
C SER A 26 -4.48 2.83 12.80
N ARG A 27 -3.54 3.73 13.12
CA ARG A 27 -3.30 4.98 12.39
C ARG A 27 -3.07 4.74 10.89
N SER A 28 -2.26 3.73 10.54
CA SER A 28 -2.00 3.37 9.13
C SER A 28 -3.26 2.97 8.37
N ARG A 29 -4.26 2.36 9.02
CA ARG A 29 -5.52 1.98 8.37
C ARG A 29 -6.32 3.21 7.93
N VAL A 30 -6.32 4.27 8.73
CA VAL A 30 -7.02 5.53 8.42
C VAL A 30 -6.42 6.24 7.21
N LEU A 31 -5.10 6.12 6.98
CA LEU A 31 -4.43 6.73 5.83
C LEU A 31 -4.95 6.20 4.48
N VAL A 32 -5.38 4.95 4.44
CA VAL A 32 -5.82 4.30 3.22
C VAL A 32 -7.11 4.90 2.67
N ARG A 33 -8.06 5.27 3.54
CA ARG A 33 -9.35 5.83 3.11
C ARG A 33 -9.18 7.05 2.22
N HIS A 34 -8.36 8.00 2.68
CA HIS A 34 -8.06 9.22 1.92
C HIS A 34 -7.38 8.92 0.58
N THR A 35 -6.45 7.96 0.57
CA THR A 35 -5.73 7.55 -0.64
C THR A 35 -6.66 6.93 -1.67
N VAL A 36 -7.56 6.04 -1.26
CA VAL A 36 -8.55 5.39 -2.14
C VAL A 36 -9.51 6.42 -2.73
N GLU A 37 -10.04 7.32 -1.90
CA GLU A 37 -10.90 8.43 -2.34
C GLU A 37 -10.18 9.31 -3.37
N ARG A 38 -8.91 9.64 -3.11
CA ARG A 38 -8.11 10.48 -4.00
C ARG A 38 -7.84 9.81 -5.35
N LEU A 39 -7.37 8.57 -5.36
CA LEU A 39 -7.13 7.83 -6.60
C LEU A 39 -8.43 7.64 -7.41
N GLY A 40 -9.56 7.40 -6.74
CA GLY A 40 -10.87 7.33 -7.39
C GLY A 40 -11.26 8.62 -8.11
N SER A 41 -10.90 9.79 -7.56
CA SER A 41 -11.10 11.09 -8.21
C SER A 41 -10.26 11.27 -9.49
N MET A 42 -9.20 10.48 -9.66
CA MET A 42 -8.27 10.52 -10.79
C MET A 42 -8.62 9.51 -11.91
N GLN A 43 -9.79 8.86 -11.85
CA GLN A 43 -10.22 7.84 -12.81
C GLN A 43 -9.29 6.61 -12.88
N VAL A 44 -8.60 6.33 -11.77
CA VAL A 44 -7.79 5.11 -11.56
C VAL A 44 -8.71 3.97 -11.13
N ASP A 45 -8.46 2.76 -11.63
CA ASP A 45 -9.11 1.53 -11.17
C ASP A 45 -8.45 1.09 -9.85
N VAL A 46 -9.11 1.39 -8.74
CA VAL A 46 -8.57 1.17 -7.39
C VAL A 46 -9.17 -0.06 -6.75
N SER A 47 -8.32 -1.01 -6.37
CA SER A 47 -8.66 -2.15 -5.53
C SER A 47 -8.14 -1.94 -4.11
N PHE A 48 -9.04 -1.72 -3.16
CA PHE A 48 -8.69 -1.67 -1.72
C PHE A 48 -8.70 -3.07 -1.10
N VAL A 49 -7.69 -3.37 -0.29
CA VAL A 49 -7.57 -4.63 0.47
C VAL A 49 -7.11 -4.33 1.89
N ASP A 50 -7.85 -4.83 2.89
CA ASP A 50 -7.43 -4.78 4.29
C ASP A 50 -6.93 -6.16 4.74
N LEU A 51 -5.71 -6.23 5.28
CA LEU A 51 -5.12 -7.50 5.68
C LEU A 51 -5.81 -8.13 6.90
N GLN A 52 -6.71 -7.43 7.60
CA GLN A 52 -7.58 -8.06 8.60
C GLN A 52 -8.61 -9.00 7.97
N ASP A 53 -8.97 -8.76 6.71
CA ASP A 53 -9.96 -9.54 5.97
C ASP A 53 -9.30 -10.61 5.07
N VAL A 54 -7.98 -10.81 5.22
CA VAL A 54 -7.19 -11.78 4.44
C VAL A 54 -6.67 -12.84 5.38
N GLU A 55 -7.15 -14.07 5.27
CA GLU A 55 -6.57 -15.18 6.01
C GLU A 55 -5.16 -15.45 5.46
N MET A 56 -4.14 -15.38 6.30
CA MET A 56 -2.75 -15.68 5.91
C MET A 56 -2.09 -16.53 6.99
N LYS A 57 -1.38 -17.58 6.57
CA LYS A 57 -0.47 -18.31 7.46
C LYS A 57 0.94 -17.75 7.30
N LEU A 58 1.83 -18.03 8.24
CA LEU A 58 3.23 -17.63 8.10
C LEU A 58 3.88 -18.37 6.93
N ALA A 59 4.66 -17.63 6.14
CA ALA A 59 5.48 -18.21 5.08
C ALA A 59 6.55 -19.12 5.69
N ASP A 60 6.68 -20.32 5.12
CA ASP A 60 7.66 -21.33 5.54
C ASP A 60 8.85 -21.46 4.57
N GLY A 61 8.86 -20.66 3.50
CA GLY A 61 9.86 -20.71 2.43
C GLY A 61 9.72 -21.89 1.45
N ALA A 62 8.79 -22.81 1.69
CA ALA A 62 8.51 -23.97 0.84
C ALA A 62 7.23 -23.80 -0.01
N GLY A 63 6.65 -22.59 -0.01
CA GLY A 63 5.37 -22.29 -0.67
C GLY A 63 4.15 -22.62 0.20
N GLY A 64 4.36 -23.07 1.43
CA GLY A 64 3.30 -23.23 2.42
C GLY A 64 2.75 -21.87 2.87
N GLY A 65 1.47 -21.89 3.27
CA GLY A 65 0.79 -20.73 3.85
C GLY A 65 0.04 -19.82 2.87
N ARG A 66 0.05 -20.14 1.57
CA ARG A 66 -0.81 -19.50 0.56
C ARG A 66 -2.24 -20.04 0.67
N THR A 67 -3.08 -19.31 1.40
CA THR A 67 -4.54 -19.51 1.43
C THR A 67 -5.19 -19.05 0.12
N GLU A 68 -6.48 -19.31 -0.06
CA GLU A 68 -7.24 -18.80 -1.19
C GLU A 68 -7.22 -17.25 -1.24
N ASP A 69 -7.34 -16.59 -0.09
CA ASP A 69 -7.26 -15.12 -0.01
C ASP A 69 -5.89 -14.58 -0.46
N VAL A 70 -4.81 -15.25 -0.07
CA VAL A 70 -3.45 -14.89 -0.48
C VAL A 70 -3.26 -15.08 -1.98
N ILE A 71 -3.81 -16.16 -2.55
CA ILE A 71 -3.74 -16.41 -4.00
C ILE A 71 -4.50 -15.31 -4.73
N ALA A 72 -5.74 -15.01 -4.33
CA ALA A 72 -6.55 -13.96 -4.93
C ALA A 72 -5.89 -12.58 -4.81
N LEU A 73 -5.28 -12.27 -3.66
CA LEU A 73 -4.54 -11.02 -3.48
C LEU A 73 -3.27 -10.97 -4.34
N GLY A 74 -2.54 -12.08 -4.46
CA GLY A 74 -1.40 -12.20 -5.37
C GLY A 74 -1.79 -11.93 -6.82
N GLU A 75 -2.92 -12.46 -7.29
CA GLU A 75 -3.45 -12.21 -8.64
C GLU A 75 -3.82 -10.73 -8.84
N LYS A 76 -4.44 -10.09 -7.86
CA LYS A 76 -4.71 -8.64 -7.88
C LYS A 76 -3.43 -7.82 -7.99
N ILE A 77 -2.41 -8.15 -7.18
CA ILE A 77 -1.10 -7.49 -7.21
C ILE A 77 -0.44 -7.70 -8.58
N ALA A 78 -0.46 -8.92 -9.12
CA ALA A 78 0.14 -9.24 -10.40
C ALA A 78 -0.50 -8.47 -11.57
N ALA A 79 -1.82 -8.27 -11.52
CA ALA A 79 -2.59 -7.56 -12.54
C ALA A 79 -2.51 -6.03 -12.45
N ALA A 80 -1.99 -5.48 -11.34
CA ALA A 80 -1.87 -4.05 -11.12
C ALA A 80 -0.59 -3.46 -11.74
N GLN A 81 -0.61 -2.16 -12.02
CA GLN A 81 0.60 -1.41 -12.39
C GLN A 81 1.30 -0.83 -11.16
N ALA A 82 0.53 -0.44 -10.14
CA ALA A 82 1.06 0.09 -8.90
C ALA A 82 0.42 -0.54 -7.66
N VAL A 83 1.19 -0.55 -6.57
CA VAL A 83 0.74 -1.00 -5.25
C VAL A 83 1.10 0.08 -4.23
N ILE A 84 0.12 0.55 -3.47
CA ILE A 84 0.34 1.42 -2.31
C ILE A 84 0.17 0.60 -1.05
N VAL A 85 1.23 0.53 -0.24
CA VAL A 85 1.21 -0.20 1.03
C VAL A 85 1.13 0.80 2.18
N SER A 86 0.04 0.74 2.93
CA SER A 86 -0.06 1.41 4.22
C SER A 86 0.34 0.49 5.34
N ALA A 87 1.31 0.88 6.16
CA ALA A 87 1.85 0.03 7.21
C ALA A 87 2.17 0.80 8.50
N PRO A 88 1.94 0.20 9.66
CA PRO A 88 2.55 0.69 10.88
C PRO A 88 4.03 0.32 10.89
N ILE A 89 4.87 1.21 11.43
CA ILE A 89 6.30 1.00 11.59
C ILE A 89 6.59 0.35 12.94
N TYR A 90 7.13 -0.87 12.91
CA TYR A 90 7.55 -1.63 14.07
C TYR A 90 9.01 -2.05 13.91
N ASN A 91 9.82 -1.89 14.96
CA ASN A 91 11.24 -2.26 14.95
C ASN A 91 12.03 -1.68 13.76
N PHE A 92 11.76 -0.41 13.41
CA PHE A 92 12.41 0.29 12.30
C PHE A 92 12.14 -0.33 10.91
N ASP A 93 11.00 -1.01 10.73
CA ASP A 93 10.49 -1.40 9.40
C ASP A 93 8.97 -1.53 9.39
N VAL A 94 8.38 -1.85 8.24
CA VAL A 94 6.96 -2.23 8.16
C VAL A 94 6.66 -3.46 9.03
N ASN A 95 5.41 -3.62 9.42
CA ASN A 95 5.03 -4.75 10.26
C ASN A 95 5.14 -6.12 9.56
N ALA A 96 5.24 -7.17 10.39
CA ALA A 96 5.40 -8.55 9.96
C ALA A 96 4.33 -9.04 8.96
N ALA A 97 3.08 -8.56 9.06
CA ALA A 97 2.01 -8.99 8.15
C ALA A 97 2.29 -8.57 6.70
N VAL A 98 2.80 -7.36 6.48
CA VAL A 98 3.19 -6.88 5.14
C VAL A 98 4.36 -7.70 4.60
N LYS A 99 5.37 -7.97 5.43
CA LYS A 99 6.51 -8.80 5.03
C LYS A 99 6.06 -10.22 4.64
N ASN A 100 5.19 -10.82 5.46
CA ASN A 100 4.65 -12.15 5.24
C ASN A 100 3.83 -12.21 3.93
N LEU A 101 3.00 -11.20 3.66
CA LEU A 101 2.28 -11.09 2.39
C LEU A 101 3.25 -11.13 1.20
N ILE A 102 4.32 -10.34 1.25
CA ILE A 102 5.32 -10.28 0.17
C ILE A 102 6.01 -11.63 -0.02
N GLU A 103 6.38 -12.32 1.06
CA GLU A 103 6.97 -13.66 1.00
C GLU A 103 6.03 -14.68 0.34
N LEU A 104 4.73 -14.61 0.66
CA LEU A 104 3.72 -15.53 0.11
C LEU A 104 3.34 -15.24 -1.34
N THR A 105 3.51 -13.99 -1.80
CA THR A 105 3.06 -13.53 -3.14
C THR A 105 4.21 -13.35 -4.12
N GLY A 106 5.44 -13.18 -3.65
CA GLY A 106 6.69 -13.23 -4.41
C GLY A 106 6.64 -12.47 -5.75
N ARG A 107 6.77 -13.21 -6.85
CA ARG A 107 6.81 -12.64 -8.22
C ARG A 107 5.58 -11.83 -8.64
N SER A 108 4.50 -11.86 -7.87
CA SER A 108 3.37 -10.95 -8.10
C SER A 108 3.80 -9.48 -8.08
N TRP A 109 4.84 -9.15 -7.30
CA TRP A 109 5.40 -7.80 -7.16
C TRP A 109 6.32 -7.38 -8.31
N THR A 110 6.63 -8.27 -9.25
CA THR A 110 7.62 -8.00 -10.28
C THR A 110 7.23 -6.81 -11.17
N ASP A 111 8.19 -5.89 -11.34
CA ASP A 111 8.08 -4.67 -12.16
C ASP A 111 6.93 -3.72 -11.75
N LYS A 112 6.48 -3.77 -10.49
CA LYS A 112 5.43 -2.88 -9.97
C LYS A 112 5.99 -1.54 -9.51
N VAL A 113 5.21 -0.48 -9.67
CA VAL A 113 5.44 0.78 -8.94
C VAL A 113 4.95 0.60 -7.51
N VAL A 114 5.75 0.94 -6.50
CA VAL A 114 5.39 0.75 -5.09
C VAL A 114 5.52 2.04 -4.30
N GLY A 115 4.42 2.45 -3.67
CA GLY A 115 4.34 3.60 -2.77
C GLY A 115 4.07 3.18 -1.32
N PHE A 116 4.48 4.01 -0.36
CA PHE A 116 4.31 3.71 1.07
C PHE A 116 3.59 4.83 1.84
N LEU A 117 2.71 4.40 2.73
CA LEU A 117 2.02 5.23 3.72
C LEU A 117 2.36 4.68 5.11
N CYS A 118 3.17 5.39 5.87
CA CYS A 118 3.73 4.85 7.11
C CYS A 118 3.14 5.57 8.32
N ALA A 119 2.76 4.82 9.34
CA ALA A 119 2.39 5.38 10.65
C ALA A 119 3.30 4.83 11.74
N ALA A 120 3.94 5.71 12.51
CA ALA A 120 4.89 5.32 13.55
C ALA A 120 4.53 5.88 14.93
N GLY A 121 5.19 5.33 15.95
CA GLY A 121 5.11 5.86 17.32
C GLY A 121 5.85 7.20 17.50
N GLY A 122 6.80 7.52 16.62
CA GLY A 122 7.57 8.77 16.68
C GLY A 122 8.38 9.03 15.41
N ARG A 123 9.07 10.18 15.37
CA ARG A 123 9.82 10.64 14.18
C ARG A 123 11.18 9.94 13.97
N ALA A 124 11.75 9.32 15.01
CA ALA A 124 13.08 8.72 14.95
C ALA A 124 13.22 7.60 13.89
N SER A 125 12.12 6.94 13.54
CA SER A 125 12.07 5.88 12.53
C SER A 125 11.63 6.36 11.15
N TYR A 126 11.84 7.65 10.80
CA TYR A 126 11.45 8.17 9.49
C TYR A 126 12.04 7.35 8.32
N MET A 127 13.30 6.91 8.44
CA MET A 127 13.98 6.09 7.41
C MET A 127 13.76 4.58 7.56
N SER A 128 12.61 4.18 8.10
CA SER A 128 12.34 2.78 8.46
C SER A 128 11.95 1.87 7.31
N VAL A 129 11.55 2.37 6.14
CA VAL A 129 11.03 1.50 5.06
C VAL A 129 12.15 0.76 4.32
N ILE A 130 12.98 0.01 5.05
CA ILE A 130 14.13 -0.73 4.56
C ILE A 130 13.67 -1.83 3.60
N LEU A 131 12.49 -2.42 3.85
CA LEU A 131 11.83 -3.38 2.96
C LEU A 131 11.74 -2.92 1.50
N ALA A 132 11.64 -1.61 1.25
CA ALA A 132 11.60 -1.07 -0.11
C ALA A 132 12.84 -1.49 -0.94
N ASN A 133 14.00 -1.62 -0.29
CA ASN A 133 15.23 -2.10 -0.95
C ASN A 133 15.09 -3.56 -1.41
N SER A 134 14.45 -4.42 -0.61
CA SER A 134 14.20 -5.81 -0.97
C SER A 134 13.25 -5.91 -2.16
N LEU A 135 12.18 -5.10 -2.20
CA LEU A 135 11.26 -5.05 -3.35
C LEU A 135 11.98 -4.55 -4.62
N MET A 136 12.81 -3.53 -4.48
CA MET A 136 13.60 -2.98 -5.59
C MET A 136 14.59 -4.01 -6.16
N THR A 137 15.29 -4.75 -5.29
CA THR A 137 16.37 -5.65 -5.70
C THR A 137 15.87 -7.03 -6.15
N ASP A 138 14.92 -7.61 -5.44
CA ASP A 138 14.45 -8.98 -5.70
C ASP A 138 13.38 -9.01 -6.80
N PHE A 139 12.48 -8.02 -6.80
CA PHE A 139 11.35 -7.97 -7.72
C PHE A 139 11.42 -6.86 -8.76
N ARG A 140 12.50 -6.06 -8.79
CA ARG A 140 12.65 -4.95 -9.74
C ARG A 140 11.53 -3.92 -9.62
N CYS A 141 10.95 -3.77 -8.42
CA CYS A 141 9.94 -2.75 -8.18
C CYS A 141 10.54 -1.35 -8.33
N LEU A 142 9.76 -0.43 -8.90
CA LEU A 142 10.07 1.00 -8.91
C LEU A 142 9.48 1.63 -7.65
N ILE A 143 10.34 2.01 -6.71
CA ILE A 143 9.91 2.60 -5.44
C ILE A 143 9.67 4.10 -5.63
N VAL A 144 8.48 4.57 -5.25
CA VAL A 144 8.21 6.01 -5.17
C VAL A 144 9.02 6.58 -4.02
N PRO A 145 10.00 7.48 -4.28
CA PRO A 145 10.95 7.91 -3.26
C PRO A 145 10.31 8.78 -2.18
N ARG A 146 9.19 9.45 -2.50
CA ARG A 146 8.42 10.25 -1.56
C ARG A 146 7.33 9.38 -0.94
N PHE A 147 7.56 8.91 0.28
CA PHE A 147 6.55 8.22 1.07
C PHE A 147 6.01 9.14 2.17
N ALA A 148 4.73 8.96 2.48
CA ALA A 148 4.10 9.73 3.54
C ALA A 148 4.35 9.04 4.89
N TYR A 149 4.69 9.83 5.91
CA TYR A 149 5.03 9.34 7.24
C TYR A 149 4.28 10.14 8.30
N ALA A 150 3.45 9.46 9.05
CA ALA A 150 2.58 10.02 10.06
C ALA A 150 3.00 9.58 11.47
N THR A 151 2.86 10.48 12.43
CA THR A 151 2.97 10.19 13.85
C THR A 151 1.63 10.49 14.54
N GLN A 152 1.56 10.34 15.86
CA GLN A 152 0.33 10.61 16.61
C GLN A 152 -0.22 12.02 16.40
N GLU A 153 0.66 13.01 16.23
CA GLU A 153 0.31 14.43 16.08
C GLU A 153 -0.54 14.70 14.83
N ASP A 154 -0.52 13.79 13.85
CA ASP A 154 -1.22 13.97 12.58
C ASP A 154 -2.69 13.53 12.60
N PHE A 155 -3.17 12.97 13.71
CA PHE A 155 -4.50 12.38 13.83
C PHE A 155 -5.36 13.08 14.88
N GLY A 156 -6.63 13.31 14.53
CA GLY A 156 -7.69 13.63 15.48
C GLY A 156 -8.35 12.35 15.99
N ASP A 157 -8.90 12.41 17.21
CA ASP A 157 -9.59 11.29 17.86
C ASP A 157 -8.78 9.98 17.87
N ASP A 158 -7.48 10.11 18.15
CA ASP A 158 -6.50 9.01 18.06
C ASP A 158 -6.92 7.78 18.88
N ARG A 159 -6.80 6.62 18.24
CA ARG A 159 -7.19 5.28 18.73
C ARG A 159 -8.67 5.15 19.11
N THR A 160 -9.54 5.98 18.54
CA THR A 160 -11.00 5.84 18.64
C THR A 160 -11.62 5.48 17.28
N PRO A 161 -12.85 4.94 17.22
CA PRO A 161 -13.52 4.65 15.95
C PRO A 161 -13.74 5.88 15.06
N GLN A 162 -13.60 7.09 15.60
CA GLN A 162 -13.73 8.37 14.92
C GLN A 162 -12.38 8.93 14.42
N MET A 163 -11.29 8.17 14.56
CA MET A 163 -9.96 8.59 14.15
C MET A 163 -9.93 9.05 12.68
N HIS A 164 -9.35 10.21 12.46
CA HIS A 164 -9.19 10.80 11.13
C HIS A 164 -7.84 11.49 11.01
N VAL A 165 -7.37 11.66 9.77
CA VAL A 165 -6.19 12.48 9.49
C VAL A 165 -6.57 13.93 9.74
N ALA A 166 -5.91 14.60 10.68
CA ALA A 166 -6.13 16.00 11.02
C ALA A 166 -5.11 16.94 10.35
N SER A 167 -3.90 16.45 10.09
CA SER A 167 -2.81 17.22 9.47
C SER A 167 -3.05 17.48 7.98
N GLU A 168 -3.06 18.74 7.56
CA GLU A 168 -3.17 19.15 6.15
C GLU A 168 -1.90 18.81 5.36
N ASP A 169 -0.71 19.10 5.92
CA ASP A 169 0.58 18.74 5.31
C ASP A 169 0.70 17.23 5.06
N LEU A 170 0.14 16.39 5.94
CA LEU A 170 0.10 14.96 5.70
C LEU A 170 -0.82 14.59 4.52
N ARG A 171 -1.96 15.26 4.36
CA ARG A 171 -2.85 15.05 3.20
C ARG A 171 -2.18 15.47 1.90
N ASP A 172 -1.48 16.60 1.89
CA ASP A 172 -0.74 17.06 0.70
C ASP A 172 0.30 16.02 0.25
N ARG A 173 1.02 15.39 1.20
CA ARG A 173 1.96 14.31 0.88
C ARG A 173 1.28 13.04 0.33
N PHE A 174 0.04 12.74 0.75
CA PHE A 174 -0.73 11.65 0.16
C PHE A 174 -1.15 11.96 -1.27
N ASP A 175 -1.55 13.21 -1.51
CA ASP A 175 -1.91 13.71 -2.83
C ASP A 175 -0.71 13.66 -3.80
N GLU A 176 0.46 14.09 -3.34
CA GLU A 176 1.71 13.97 -4.09
C GLU A 176 2.07 12.51 -4.40
N LEU A 177 1.88 11.59 -3.43
CA LEU A 177 2.10 10.16 -3.66
C LEU A 177 1.16 9.61 -4.72
N CYS A 178 -0.10 10.02 -4.74
CA CYS A 178 -1.09 9.56 -5.73
C CYS A 178 -0.79 10.07 -7.15
N GLN A 179 -0.06 11.18 -7.28
CA GLN A 179 0.29 11.80 -8.57
C GLN A 179 1.61 11.32 -9.16
N ALA A 180 2.47 10.68 -8.35
CA ALA A 180 3.79 10.20 -8.74
C ALA A 180 3.73 8.92 -9.59
#